data_AF-A0A5E8GU32-F1
#
_entry.id   AF-A0A5E8GU32-F1
#
_cell.length_a   1.000
_cell.length_b   1.000
_cell.length_c   1.000
_cell.angle_alpha   90.00
_cell.angle_beta   90.00
_cell.angle_gamma   90.00
#
_symmetry.space_group_name_H-M   'P 1'
#
loop_
_entity.id
_entity.type
_entity.pdbx_description
1 polymer ?
#
loop_
_entity_poly.entity_id
_entity_poly.type
_entity_poly.pdbx_seq_one_letter_code
_entity_poly.pdbx_strand_id
1 'polypeptide(L)'
;MASSPQHKRDADYTKRKRQEAGRYVRRLRIENDLTQVKLAEAVGIKYYTFITQIESGKGRVPPEGLRDWAIALKVDPVEFAWNMLSFYDPETYDVLKIDRLSKKERVNATGRKEE
;
A
#
# COMPACT_ATOMS: atom_id res chain seq x y z
N MET A 1 2.40 3.01 36.71
CA MET A 1 1.31 2.88 35.72
C MET A 1 1.74 1.87 34.66
N ALA A 2 1.30 0.62 34.76
CA ALA A 2 1.66 -0.44 33.84
C ALA A 2 0.69 -0.43 32.64
N SER A 3 1.21 -0.19 31.43
CA SER A 3 0.45 -0.33 30.19
C SER A 3 0.05 -1.79 29.98
N SER A 4 -1.25 -2.06 29.90
CA SER A 4 -1.82 -3.39 29.68
C SER A 4 -1.21 -4.11 28.45
N PRO A 5 -1.05 -5.45 28.49
CA PRO A 5 -0.40 -6.23 27.42
C PRO A 5 -1.07 -6.13 26.04
N GLN A 6 -2.38 -5.84 26.01
CA GLN A 6 -3.17 -5.79 24.79
C GLN A 6 -2.71 -4.66 23.85
N HIS A 7 -2.51 -3.45 24.38
CA HIS A 7 -2.05 -2.30 23.59
C HIS A 7 -0.65 -2.48 22.97
N LYS A 8 0.24 -3.25 23.62
CA LYS A 8 1.58 -3.53 23.06
C LYS A 8 1.50 -4.46 21.85
N ARG A 9 0.62 -5.46 21.87
CA ARG A 9 0.41 -6.39 20.75
C ARG A 9 -0.10 -5.65 19.51
N ASP A 10 -0.98 -4.67 19.70
CA ASP A 10 -1.55 -3.86 18.61
C ASP A 10 -0.52 -2.89 18.02
N ALA A 11 0.34 -2.30 18.87
CA ALA A 11 1.44 -1.44 18.42
C ALA A 11 2.48 -2.22 17.59
N ASP A 12 2.86 -3.42 18.03
CA ASP A 12 3.78 -4.30 17.30
C ASP A 12 3.17 -4.81 15.99
N TYR A 13 1.88 -5.13 15.99
CA TYR A 13 1.14 -5.48 14.77
C TYR A 13 1.15 -4.31 13.76
N THR A 14 0.75 -3.11 14.20
CA THR A 14 0.72 -1.92 13.35
C THR A 14 2.11 -1.59 12.79
N LYS A 15 3.16 -1.73 13.61
CA LYS A 15 4.55 -1.53 13.17
C LYS A 15 4.95 -2.54 12.09
N ARG A 16 4.65 -3.83 12.29
CA ARG A 16 4.94 -4.89 11.29
C ARG A 16 4.22 -4.61 9.97
N LYS A 17 2.95 -4.20 10.03
CA LYS A 17 2.18 -3.83 8.84
C LYS A 17 2.77 -2.64 8.07
N ARG A 18 3.25 -1.61 8.75
CA ARG A 18 3.99 -0.52 8.08
C ARG A 18 5.28 -1.00 7.42
N GLN A 19 6.00 -1.93 8.06
CA GLN A 19 7.21 -2.52 7.46
C GLN A 19 6.87 -3.39 6.24
N GLU A 20 5.76 -4.12 6.24
CA GLU A 20 5.24 -4.84 5.07
C GLU A 20 4.96 -3.89 3.91
N ALA A 21 4.25 -2.78 4.18
CA ALA A 21 4.01 -1.74 3.17
C ALA A 21 5.32 -1.16 2.62
N GLY A 22 6.28 -0.85 3.49
CA GLY A 22 7.60 -0.36 3.10
C GLY A 22 8.37 -1.32 2.20
N ARG A 23 8.34 -2.63 2.52
CA ARG A 23 8.92 -3.68 1.66
C ARG A 23 8.24 -3.78 0.31
N TYR A 24 6.90 -3.68 0.27
CA TYR A 24 6.13 -3.67 -0.97
C TYR A 24 6.53 -2.51 -1.88
N VAL A 25 6.57 -1.29 -1.34
CA VAL A 25 7.03 -0.09 -2.07
C VAL A 25 8.46 -0.26 -2.58
N ARG A 26 9.38 -0.73 -1.72
CA ARG A 26 10.78 -0.96 -2.11
C ARG A 26 10.89 -1.97 -3.26
N ARG A 27 10.12 -3.05 -3.20
CA ARG A 27 10.12 -4.07 -4.25
C ARG A 27 9.68 -3.48 -5.59
N LEU A 28 8.54 -2.77 -5.63
CA LEU A 28 8.07 -2.10 -6.85
C LEU A 28 9.09 -1.09 -7.39
N ARG A 29 9.75 -0.35 -6.50
CA ARG A 29 10.78 0.62 -6.89
C ARG A 29 11.95 -0.07 -7.60
N ILE A 30 12.43 -1.17 -7.03
CA ILE A 30 13.57 -1.93 -7.58
C ILE A 30 13.16 -2.61 -8.90
N GLU A 31 11.97 -3.20 -8.96
CA GLU A 31 11.42 -3.82 -10.20
C GLU A 31 11.27 -2.82 -11.36
N ASN A 32 11.23 -1.52 -11.06
CA ASN A 32 11.14 -0.43 -12.04
C ASN A 32 12.46 0.34 -12.23
N ASP A 33 13.58 -0.18 -11.73
CA ASP A 33 14.92 0.43 -11.86
C ASP A 33 15.02 1.87 -11.30
N LEU A 34 14.21 2.17 -10.29
CA LEU A 34 14.19 3.47 -9.64
C LEU A 34 15.14 3.49 -8.44
N THR A 35 15.97 4.52 -8.33
CA THR A 35 16.66 4.83 -7.07
C THR A 35 15.69 5.52 -6.11
N GLN A 36 16.01 5.58 -4.81
CA GLN A 36 15.18 6.35 -3.87
C GLN A 36 15.10 7.83 -4.25
N VAL A 37 16.17 8.40 -4.80
CA VAL A 37 16.20 9.77 -5.31
C VAL A 37 15.24 9.94 -6.49
N LYS A 38 15.31 9.05 -7.49
CA LYS A 38 14.41 9.09 -8.66
C LYS A 38 12.95 8.95 -8.26
N LEU A 39 12.63 8.07 -7.30
CA LEU A 39 11.27 7.95 -6.79
C LEU A 39 10.83 9.24 -6.10
N ALA A 40 11.67 9.83 -5.24
CA ALA A 40 11.36 11.09 -4.56
C ALA A 40 11.06 12.22 -5.56
N GLU A 41 11.88 12.35 -6.61
CA GLU A 41 11.66 13.32 -7.70
C GLU A 41 10.33 13.08 -8.41
N ALA A 42 10.04 11.81 -8.77
CA ALA A 42 8.82 11.44 -9.49
C ALA A 42 7.54 11.73 -8.70
N VAL A 43 7.59 11.65 -7.36
CA VAL A 43 6.44 11.92 -6.48
C VAL A 43 6.48 13.31 -5.83
N GLY A 44 7.35 14.22 -6.31
CA GLY A 44 7.42 15.60 -5.83
C GLY A 44 7.92 15.76 -4.38
N ILE A 45 8.67 14.79 -3.87
CA ILE A 45 9.17 14.77 -2.49
C ILE A 45 10.57 15.39 -2.43
N LYS A 46 10.67 16.48 -1.66
CA LYS A 46 11.89 17.30 -1.55
C LYS A 46 13.12 16.53 -1.06
N TYR A 47 12.93 15.56 -0.16
CA TYR A 47 14.04 14.82 0.46
C TYR A 47 13.87 13.31 0.30
N TYR A 48 14.81 12.65 -0.37
CA TYR A 48 14.80 11.19 -0.58
C TYR A 48 14.78 10.39 0.73
N THR A 49 15.23 10.98 1.85
CA THR A 49 15.19 10.35 3.18
C THR A 49 13.76 10.00 3.61
N PHE A 50 12.76 10.69 3.08
CA PHE A 50 11.37 10.33 3.27
C PHE A 50 11.05 8.96 2.63
N ILE A 51 11.58 8.68 1.43
CA ILE A 51 11.46 7.36 0.80
C ILE A 51 12.07 6.28 1.70
N THR A 52 13.24 6.53 2.29
CA THR A 52 13.87 5.61 3.26
C THR A 52 12.97 5.37 4.50
N GLN A 53 12.30 6.41 5.00
CA GLN A 53 11.36 6.27 6.11
C GLN A 53 10.15 5.43 5.73
N ILE A 54 9.60 5.59 4.51
CA ILE A 54 8.52 4.75 3.99
C ILE A 54 8.98 3.29 3.89
N GLU A 55 10.09 3.04 3.20
CA GLU A 55 10.60 1.68 2.95
C GLU A 55 10.97 0.93 4.23
N SER A 56 11.35 1.64 5.29
CA SER A 56 11.65 1.07 6.61
C SER A 56 10.43 0.94 7.54
N GLY A 57 9.25 1.41 7.10
CA GLY A 57 8.01 1.41 7.90
C GLY A 57 7.98 2.44 9.03
N LYS A 58 8.91 3.39 9.04
CA LYS A 58 8.94 4.54 9.96
C LYS A 58 7.95 5.63 9.54
N GLY A 59 7.66 5.73 8.24
CA GLY A 59 6.63 6.60 7.67
C GLY A 59 5.52 5.80 6.96
N ARG A 60 4.56 6.53 6.40
CA ARG A 60 3.49 6.00 5.54
C ARG A 60 3.45 6.80 4.24
N VAL A 61 3.11 6.15 3.13
CA VAL A 61 2.76 6.88 1.91
C VAL A 61 1.55 7.77 2.25
N PRO A 62 1.60 9.09 1.98
CA PRO A 62 0.48 9.97 2.26
C PRO A 62 -0.76 9.55 1.45
N PRO A 63 -1.98 9.56 2.04
CA PRO A 63 -3.20 9.21 1.31
C PRO A 63 -3.40 10.00 0.01
N GLU A 64 -3.11 11.30 0.04
CA GLU A 64 -3.16 12.20 -1.11
C GLU A 64 -2.13 11.85 -2.19
N GLY A 65 -1.04 11.18 -1.83
CA GLY A 65 0.03 10.77 -2.74
C GLY A 65 -0.15 9.38 -3.34
N LEU A 66 -1.15 8.59 -2.93
CA LEU A 66 -1.30 7.20 -3.37
C LEU A 66 -1.33 7.06 -4.91
N ARG A 67 -2.02 7.98 -5.59
CA ARG A 67 -2.13 7.98 -7.05
C ARG A 67 -0.78 8.25 -7.73
N ASP A 68 -0.07 9.28 -7.29
CA ASP A 68 1.21 9.68 -7.92
C ASP A 68 2.31 8.64 -7.64
N TRP A 69 2.28 8.04 -6.44
CA TRP A 69 3.16 6.92 -6.10
C TRP A 69 2.89 5.70 -6.97
N ALA A 70 1.63 5.34 -7.21
CA ALA A 70 1.29 4.23 -8.09
C ALA A 70 1.79 4.46 -9.52
N ILE A 71 1.58 5.66 -10.06
CA ILE A 71 2.06 6.06 -11.39
C ILE A 71 3.59 5.99 -11.46
N ALA A 72 4.29 6.56 -10.48
CA ALA A 72 5.75 6.52 -10.42
C ALA A 72 6.30 5.08 -10.34
N LEU A 73 5.62 4.21 -9.59
CA LEU A 73 5.95 2.79 -9.42
C LEU A 73 5.39 1.90 -10.54
N LYS A 74 4.74 2.47 -11.56
CA LYS A 74 4.12 1.78 -12.70
C LYS A 74 3.16 0.65 -12.29
N VAL A 75 2.35 0.89 -11.27
CA VAL A 75 1.27 0.01 -10.82
C VAL A 75 -0.06 0.73 -11.02
N ASP A 76 -1.12 -0.03 -11.30
CA ASP A 76 -2.47 0.53 -11.33
C ASP A 76 -2.80 1.27 -10.01
N PRO A 77 -3.29 2.52 -10.07
CA PRO A 77 -3.58 3.30 -8.86
C PRO A 77 -4.57 2.65 -7.91
N VAL A 78 -5.58 1.96 -8.43
CA VAL A 78 -6.59 1.29 -7.61
C VAL A 78 -5.96 0.08 -6.92
N GLU A 79 -5.22 -0.76 -7.64
CA GLU A 79 -4.50 -1.89 -7.06
C GLU A 79 -3.48 -1.46 -6.00
N PHE A 80 -2.71 -0.40 -6.28
CA PHE A 80 -1.77 0.14 -5.31
C PHE A 80 -2.48 0.63 -4.05
N ALA A 81 -3.58 1.38 -4.18
CA ALA A 81 -4.37 1.85 -3.05
C ALA A 81 -4.94 0.68 -2.22
N TRP A 82 -5.44 -0.38 -2.86
CA TRP A 82 -5.91 -1.58 -2.17
C TRP A 82 -4.81 -2.28 -1.38
N ASN A 83 -3.63 -2.44 -1.99
CA ASN A 83 -2.48 -3.01 -1.30
C ASN A 83 -2.07 -2.14 -0.11
N MET A 84 -2.01 -0.82 -0.26
CA MET A 84 -1.71 0.10 0.85
C MET A 84 -2.74 0.03 1.96
N LEU A 85 -4.02 -0.03 1.61
CA LEU A 85 -5.12 -0.17 2.58
C LEU A 85 -4.99 -1.46 3.39
N SER A 86 -4.68 -2.60 2.74
CA SER A 86 -4.46 -3.89 3.43
C SER A 86 -3.34 -3.86 4.48
N PHE A 87 -2.41 -2.91 4.38
CA PHE A 87 -1.36 -2.71 5.37
C PHE A 87 -1.72 -1.64 6.40
N TYR A 88 -2.30 -0.51 5.98
CA TYR A 88 -2.48 0.63 6.87
C TYR A 88 -3.78 0.59 7.67
N ASP A 89 -4.82 -0.07 7.15
CA ASP A 89 -6.13 -0.25 7.76
C ASP A 89 -6.72 -1.61 7.33
N PRO A 90 -6.21 -2.73 7.88
CA PRO A 90 -6.67 -4.07 7.55
C PRO A 90 -8.17 -4.29 7.82
N GLU A 91 -8.72 -3.63 8.82
CA GLU A 91 -10.13 -3.73 9.20
C GLU A 91 -11.03 -3.16 8.09
N THR A 92 -10.73 -1.94 7.61
CA THR A 92 -11.45 -1.35 6.47
C THR A 92 -11.24 -2.17 5.20
N TYR A 93 -10.01 -2.66 4.97
CA TYR A 93 -9.73 -3.55 3.83
C TYR A 93 -10.61 -4.80 3.85
N ASP A 94 -10.79 -5.42 5.02
CA ASP A 94 -11.58 -6.64 5.19
C ASP A 94 -13.07 -6.45 4.93
N VAL A 95 -13.62 -5.28 5.24
CA VAL A 95 -15.00 -4.92 4.89
C VAL A 95 -15.15 -4.70 3.39
N LEU A 96 -14.24 -3.93 2.78
CA LEU A 96 -14.35 -3.56 1.37
C LEU A 96 -14.03 -4.72 0.42
N LYS A 97 -13.14 -5.66 0.79
CA LYS A 97 -12.77 -6.79 -0.09
C LYS A 97 -13.95 -7.70 -0.42
N ILE A 98 -14.95 -7.79 0.49
CA ILE A 98 -16.16 -8.61 0.30
C ILE A 98 -16.95 -8.09 -0.92
N ASP A 99 -17.11 -6.78 -1.05
CA ASP A 99 -17.78 -6.17 -2.21
C ASP A 99 -16.97 -6.36 -3.51
N ARG A 100 -15.64 -6.24 -3.44
CA ARG A 100 -14.75 -6.43 -4.61
C ARG A 100 -14.82 -7.86 -5.15
N LEU A 101 -14.84 -8.87 -4.27
CA LEU A 101 -14.97 -10.28 -4.65
C LEU A 101 -16.33 -10.57 -5.28
N SER A 102 -17.41 -10.09 -4.64
CA SER A 102 -18.79 -10.19 -5.16
C SER A 102 -18.94 -9.60 -6.56
N LYS A 103 -18.35 -8.42 -6.83
CA LYS A 103 -18.37 -7.81 -8.17
C LYS A 103 -17.58 -8.62 -9.20
N LYS A 104 -16.40 -9.14 -8.84
CA LYS A 104 -15.60 -9.98 -9.73
C LYS A 104 -16.36 -11.25 -10.15
N GLU A 105 -17.09 -11.87 -9.24
CA GLU A 105 -17.92 -13.06 -9.52
C GLU A 105 -19.07 -12.75 -10.47
N ARG A 106 -19.76 -11.60 -10.30
CA ARG A 106 -20.83 -11.15 -11.21
C ARG A 106 -20.34 -10.88 -12.64
N VAL A 107 -19.17 -10.25 -12.79
CA VAL A 107 -18.56 -10.00 -14.10
C VAL A 107 -18.19 -11.32 -14.79
N ASN A 108 -17.58 -12.26 -14.06
CA ASN A 108 -17.23 -13.57 -14.59
C ASN A 108 -18.46 -14.42 -14.96
N ALA A 109 -19.56 -14.33 -14.20
CA ALA A 109 -20.80 -15.04 -14.49
C ALA A 109 -21.56 -14.49 -15.71
N THR A 110 -21.29 -13.24 -16.09
CA THR A 110 -21.92 -12.56 -17.25
C THR A 110 -21.14 -12.80 -18.56
N GLY A 111 -19.94 -13.38 -18.48
CA GLY A 111 -19.10 -13.70 -19.64
C GLY A 111 -19.47 -15.01 -20.34
N ARG A 112 -20.63 -15.07 -21.02
CA ARG A 112 -20.88 -16.04 -22.10
C ARG A 112 -21.10 -15.30 -23.42
N LYS A 113 -20.08 -15.45 -24.28
CA LYS A 113 -20.02 -15.44 -25.75
C LYS A 113 -21.13 -14.71 -26.51
N GLU A 114 -20.74 -13.68 -27.24
CA GLU A 114 -21.27 -13.48 -28.59
C GLU A 114 -20.08 -13.62 -29.56
N GLU A 115 -20.27 -14.52 -30.52
CA GLU A 115 -19.41 -14.79 -31.68
C GLU A 115 -19.50 -13.65 -32.71
#